data_AF-A0A7V6Q4C0-F1
#
_entry.id   AF-A0A7V6Q4C0-F1
#
_cell.length_a   1.000
_cell.length_b   1.000
_cell.length_c   1.000
_cell.angle_alpha   90.00
_cell.angle_beta   90.00
_cell.angle_gamma   90.00
#
_symmetry.space_group_name_H-M   'P 1'
#
loop_
_entity.id
_entity.type
_entity.pdbx_description
1 polymer ?
#
loop_
_entity_poly.entity_id
_entity_poly.type
_entity_poly.pdbx_seq_one_letter_code
_entity_poly.pdbx_strand_id
1 'polypeptide(L)'
;MRLSELSGKEIVNLYDGARMGIIGNSDLVIDENTGKIIYLLIPGRKSQFFLLGEKNFTEVSWDSIRKIGPDIVILEMDSQSSRKTWKL
;
A
#
# COMPACT_ATOMS: atom_id res chain seq x y z
N MET A 1 -10.22 -9.77 -12.07
CA MET A 1 -8.76 -9.52 -11.99
C MET A 1 -8.16 -10.54 -11.07
N ARG A 2 -6.98 -11.08 -11.39
CA ARG A 2 -6.23 -12.02 -10.54
C ARG A 2 -5.24 -11.24 -9.69
N LEU A 3 -4.97 -11.69 -8.46
CA LEU A 3 -3.95 -11.07 -7.61
C LEU A 3 -2.57 -11.05 -8.28
N SER A 4 -2.26 -12.08 -9.07
CA SER A 4 -1.02 -12.15 -9.86
C SER A 4 -0.87 -11.01 -10.87
N GLU A 5 -1.98 -10.46 -11.39
CA GLU A 5 -1.96 -9.34 -12.33
C GLU A 5 -1.63 -8.01 -11.62
N LEU A 6 -1.88 -7.93 -10.31
CA LEU A 6 -1.57 -6.75 -9.49
C LEU A 6 -0.10 -6.72 -9.05
N SER A 7 0.53 -7.87 -8.87
CA SER A 7 1.86 -8.01 -8.25
C SER A 7 2.94 -7.11 -8.88
N GLY A 8 2.95 -6.97 -10.22
CA GLY A 8 3.93 -6.15 -10.92
C GLY A 8 3.65 -4.65 -10.97
N LYS A 9 2.50 -4.20 -10.46
CA LYS A 9 2.06 -2.80 -10.63
C LYS A 9 2.71 -1.87 -9.61
N GLU A 10 3.10 -0.69 -10.07
CA GLU A 10 3.60 0.39 -9.24
C GLU A 10 2.46 1.12 -8.54
N ILE A 11 2.68 1.51 -7.28
CA ILE A 11 1.72 2.27 -6.49
C ILE A 11 2.12 3.74 -6.49
N VAL A 12 1.22 4.61 -6.93
CA VAL A 12 1.44 6.06 -7.04
C VAL A 12 0.35 6.82 -6.32
N ASN A 13 0.72 7.80 -5.50
CA ASN A 13 -0.23 8.72 -4.87
C ASN A 13 -0.69 9.80 -5.85
N LEU A 14 -2.01 10.06 -5.87
CA LEU A 14 -2.65 11.00 -6.78
C LEU A 14 -2.25 12.45 -6.54
N TYR A 15 -2.03 12.83 -5.27
CA TYR A 15 -1.82 14.23 -4.89
C TYR A 15 -0.45 14.79 -5.26
N ASP A 16 0.62 14.03 -5.02
CA ASP A 16 2.01 14.46 -5.20
C ASP A 16 2.77 13.64 -6.25
N GLY A 17 2.12 12.64 -6.86
CA GLY A 17 2.76 11.70 -7.77
C GLY A 17 3.80 10.81 -7.10
N ALA A 18 3.84 10.75 -5.76
CA ALA A 18 4.86 10.01 -5.05
C ALA A 18 4.74 8.51 -5.30
N ARG A 19 5.86 7.89 -5.63
CA ARG A 19 6.00 6.44 -5.75
C ARG A 19 6.07 5.78 -4.39
N MET A 20 5.00 5.08 -4.03
CA MET A 20 4.81 4.42 -2.74
C MET A 20 5.46 3.04 -2.69
N GLY A 21 5.46 2.28 -3.79
CA GLY A 21 6.00 0.93 -3.81
C GLY A 21 5.52 0.11 -5.01
N ILE A 22 5.68 -1.21 -4.91
CA ILE A 22 5.16 -2.20 -5.88
C ILE A 22 4.15 -3.06 -5.12
N ILE A 23 2.97 -3.33 -5.69
CA ILE A 23 1.94 -4.10 -4.97
C ILE A 23 2.43 -5.48 -4.54
N GLY A 24 3.21 -6.19 -5.36
CA GLY A 24 3.72 -7.52 -5.02
C GLY A 24 4.65 -7.56 -3.80
N ASN A 25 5.11 -6.40 -3.33
CA ASN A 25 5.91 -6.27 -2.10
C ASN A 25 5.08 -5.87 -0.89
N SER A 26 3.77 -5.69 -1.04
CA SER A 26 2.83 -5.28 0.01
C SER A 26 1.97 -6.45 0.46
N ASP A 27 1.48 -6.37 1.70
CA ASP A 27 0.51 -7.34 2.22
C ASP A 27 -0.93 -6.83 2.05
N LEU A 28 -1.89 -7.77 2.02
CA LEU A 28 -3.32 -7.48 1.97
C LEU A 28 -3.99 -7.92 3.26
N VAL A 29 -4.77 -7.03 3.86
CA VAL A 29 -5.68 -7.38 4.95
C VAL A 29 -7.01 -7.75 4.31
N ILE A 30 -7.48 -8.97 4.58
CA ILE A 30 -8.70 -9.53 3.98
C ILE A 30 -9.72 -9.80 5.09
N ASP A 31 -10.97 -9.44 4.86
CA ASP A 31 -12.09 -9.87 5.69
C ASP A 31 -12.32 -11.37 5.47
N GLU A 32 -12.08 -12.19 6.51
CA GLU A 32 -12.13 -13.66 6.41
C GLU A 32 -13.52 -14.21 6.08
N ASN A 33 -14.59 -13.46 6.40
CA ASN A 33 -15.97 -13.91 6.19
C ASN A 33 -16.46 -13.60 4.76
N THR A 34 -16.06 -12.45 4.22
CA THR A 34 -16.55 -11.93 2.93
C THR A 34 -15.54 -12.06 1.80
N GLY A 35 -14.25 -12.30 2.11
CA GLY A 35 -13.15 -12.31 1.15
C GLY A 35 -12.80 -10.93 0.58
N LYS A 36 -13.37 -9.85 1.12
CA LYS A 36 -13.08 -8.48 0.66
C LYS A 36 -11.73 -8.03 1.16
N ILE A 37 -11.00 -7.33 0.30
CA ILE A 37 -9.76 -6.66 0.71
C ILE A 37 -10.13 -5.38 1.45
N ILE A 38 -9.58 -5.21 2.66
CA ILE A 38 -9.84 -4.06 3.53
C ILE A 38 -8.70 -3.05 3.42
N TYR A 39 -7.44 -3.53 3.55
CA TYR A 39 -6.26 -2.67 3.55
C TYR A 39 -5.13 -3.25 2.70
N LEU A 40 -4.31 -2.35 2.17
CA LEU A 40 -2.99 -2.60 1.59
C LEU A 40 -1.92 -2.11 2.57
N LEU A 41 -1.02 -3.00 2.98
CA LEU A 41 0.09 -2.67 3.87
C LEU A 41 1.35 -2.45 3.03
N ILE A 42 1.65 -1.19 2.74
CA ILE A 42 2.80 -0.81 1.90
C ILE A 42 4.05 -0.71 2.79
N PRO A 43 5.12 -1.47 2.53
CA PRO A 43 6.35 -1.34 3.31
C PRO A 43 6.94 0.06 3.18
N GLY A 44 7.22 0.70 4.31
CA GLY A 44 7.93 1.97 4.32
C GLY A 44 9.34 1.83 3.74
N ARG A 45 9.84 2.89 3.09
CA ARG A 45 11.25 2.93 2.64
C ARG A 45 12.15 2.83 3.88
N LYS A 46 13.00 1.81 3.91
CA LYS A 46 14.04 1.65 4.94
C LYS A 46 14.92 2.91 4.93
N SER A 47 14.78 3.76 5.94
CA SER A 47 15.78 4.79 6.19
C SER A 47 17.08 4.06 6.51
N GLN A 48 18.10 4.23 5.67
CA GLN A 48 19.42 3.60 5.85
C GLN A 48 20.13 4.05 7.15
N PHE A 49 19.53 4.94 7.93
CA PHE A 49 20.09 5.51 9.15
C PHE A 49 19.62 4.87 10.46
N PHE A 50 18.63 3.98 10.46
CA PHE A 50 18.10 3.40 11.72
C PHE A 50 18.27 1.88 11.77
N LEU A 51 19.40 1.46 12.34
CA LEU A 51 19.72 0.08 12.76
C LEU A 51 18.95 -0.33 14.03
N LEU A 52 17.62 -0.14 14.07
CA LEU A 52 16.80 -0.67 15.17
C LEU A 52 15.35 -0.99 14.72
N GLY A 53 15.16 -2.21 14.24
CA GLY A 53 14.10 -3.09 14.78
C GLY A 53 12.69 -3.08 14.19
N GLU A 54 12.11 -1.98 13.68
CA GLU A 54 10.67 -1.98 13.35
C GLU A 54 10.40 -1.90 11.83
N LYS A 55 9.79 -2.95 11.27
CA LYS A 55 9.20 -2.93 9.91
C LYS A 55 7.98 -2.00 9.95
N ASN A 56 8.17 -0.74 9.56
CA ASN A 56 7.07 0.21 9.45
C ASN A 56 6.29 -0.03 8.16
N PHE A 57 4.99 -0.30 8.27
CA PHE A 57 4.07 -0.34 7.14
C PHE A 57 3.20 0.91 7.12
N THR A 58 2.86 1.35 5.91
CA THR A 58 1.81 2.33 5.68
C THR A 58 0.53 1.58 5.35
N GLU A 59 -0.45 1.65 6.23
CA GLU A 59 -1.78 1.08 5.98
C GLU A 59 -2.59 2.01 5.08
N VAL A 60 -3.12 1.47 3.99
CA VAL A 60 -3.97 2.20 3.05
C VAL A 60 -5.28 1.45 2.88
N SER A 61 -6.42 2.12 3.02
CA SER A 61 -7.72 1.52 2.70
C SER A 61 -7.77 1.08 1.24
N TRP A 62 -8.32 -0.10 0.98
CA TRP A 62 -8.54 -0.56 -0.39
C TRP A 62 -9.43 0.43 -1.18
N ASP A 63 -10.35 1.12 -0.50
CA ASP A 63 -11.23 2.13 -1.09
C ASP A 63 -10.49 3.40 -1.54
N SER A 64 -9.23 3.59 -1.11
CA SER A 64 -8.38 4.68 -1.62
C SER A 64 -7.87 4.42 -3.03
N ILE A 65 -8.01 3.21 -3.59
CA ILE A 65 -7.65 2.92 -4.97
C ILE A 65 -8.63 3.62 -5.92
N ARG A 66 -8.12 4.56 -6.70
CA ARG A 66 -8.90 5.30 -7.70
C ARG A 66 -8.83 4.69 -9.09
N LYS A 67 -7.69 4.08 -9.44
CA LYS A 67 -7.50 3.47 -10.76
C LYS A 67 -6.49 2.34 -10.71
N ILE A 68 -6.82 1.22 -11.36
CA ILE A 68 -5.89 0.13 -11.65
C ILE A 68 -5.66 0.13 -13.16
N GLY A 69 -4.50 0.60 -13.58
CA GLY A 69 -4.03 0.58 -14.96
C GLY A 69 -3.28 -0.72 -15.31
N PRO A 70 -2.72 -0.80 -16.52
CA PRO A 70 -1.90 -1.94 -16.94
C PRO A 70 -0.63 -2.09 -16.08
N ASP A 71 0.01 -0.98 -15.69
CA ASP A 71 1.29 -1.02 -14.95
C ASP A 71 1.25 -0.29 -13.60
N ILE A 72 0.21 0.50 -13.34
CA ILE A 72 0.15 1.43 -12.20
C ILE A 72 -1.19 1.29 -11.47
N VAL A 73 -1.15 1.36 -10.14
CA VAL A 73 -2.28 1.58 -9.25
C VAL A 73 -2.18 2.99 -8.67
N ILE A 74 -3.22 3.78 -8.92
CA ILE A 74 -3.34 5.15 -8.41
C ILE A 74 -4.16 5.12 -7.13
N LEU A 75 -3.55 5.58 -6.04
CA LEU A 75 -4.18 5.76 -4.74
C LEU A 75 -4.44 7.23 -4.48
N GLU A 76 -5.51 7.54 -3.74
CA GLU A 76 -5.72 8.86 -3.19
C GLU A 76 -5.50 8.81 -1.67
N MET A 77 -4.37 9.35 -1.23
CA MET A 77 -4.02 9.47 0.19
C MET A 77 -3.82 10.93 0.56
N ASP A 78 -4.73 11.48 1.36
CA ASP A 78 -4.50 12.79 1.96
C ASP A 78 -3.37 12.70 3.00
N SER A 79 -2.43 13.64 2.90
CA SER A 79 -1.24 13.80 3.74
C SER A 79 -1.50 13.76 5.25
N GLN A 80 -2.74 14.05 5.68
CA GLN A 80 -3.13 14.16 7.08
C GLN A 80 -3.82 12.91 7.66
N SER A 81 -4.28 11.96 6.83
CA SER A 81 -5.27 10.95 7.27
C SER A 81 -4.71 9.55 7.55
N SER A 82 -3.48 9.20 7.12
CA SER A 82 -3.10 7.79 6.93
C SER A 82 -1.78 7.33 7.54
N ARG A 83 -1.26 7.98 8.59
CA ARG A 83 -0.11 7.43 9.35
C ARG A 83 -0.57 6.70 10.60
N LYS A 84 -1.26 5.57 10.44
CA LYS A 84 -1.28 4.55 11.48
C LYS A 84 -0.11 3.61 11.24
N THR A 85 0.97 3.83 11.98
CA THR A 85 2.12 2.93 11.99
C THR A 85 1.72 1.66 12.74
N TRP A 86 1.64 0.54 12.02
CA TRP A 86 1.44 -0.76 12.66
C TRP A 86 2.74 -1.26 13.27
N LYS A 87 2.68 -1.67 14.54
CA LYS A 87 3.76 -2.40 15.22
C LYS A 87 3.37 -3.88 15.21
N LEU A 88 4.24 -4.71 14.64
CA LEU A 88 4.17 -6.17 14.79
C LEU A 88 4.75 -6.57 16.14
#